data_AF-X6LAR3-F1
#
_entry.id   AF-X6LAR3-F1
#
_cell.length_a   1.000
_cell.length_b   1.000
_cell.length_c   1.000
_cell.angle_alpha   90.00
_cell.angle_beta   90.00
_cell.angle_gamma   90.00
#
_symmetry.space_group_name_H-M   'P 1'
#
loop_
_entity.id
_entity.type
_entity.pdbx_description
1 polymer ?
#
loop_
_entity_poly.entity_id
_entity_poly.type
_entity_poly.pdbx_seq_one_letter_code
_entity_poly.pdbx_strand_id
1 'polypeptide(L)'
;MVNQTHPNILIWLLLKMIFIILLFMVDNKLHLLFLYSNIAMNLIFAIALQPLKPNMNLSIASPLQKQRALEMINDAIVYSFQHINEIKMETELTELFTNLQFERKDWILFSKQVHTNDRTNQLRVEHIGVLWRQLNNLVQSGHLDESSITPFVLNIYQRALPNEIQSQIKDFVKRTSLGTMKDILKAWREVAYKQGQIKRDENSQFGHLLEQHLDNLLEYFPHQPLTWSYCAAAYKCAYQEWKKQDQQSTSLLTKIKDVFFF
;
A
#
# COMPACT_ATOMS: atom_id res chain seq x y z
N MET A 1 -34.93 -4.73 39.22
CA MET A 1 -34.84 -4.24 37.84
C MET A 1 -33.46 -4.59 37.31
N VAL A 2 -33.40 -5.55 36.39
CA VAL A 2 -32.16 -6.13 35.89
C VAL A 2 -31.60 -5.25 34.78
N ASN A 3 -30.32 -4.87 34.92
CA ASN A 3 -29.53 -4.16 33.91
C ASN A 3 -29.54 -4.93 32.59
N GLN A 4 -30.11 -4.35 31.54
CA GLN A 4 -29.94 -4.81 30.17
C GLN A 4 -28.59 -4.32 29.65
N THR A 5 -27.58 -5.19 29.70
CA THR A 5 -26.33 -5.04 28.95
C THR A 5 -26.63 -5.15 27.46
N HIS A 6 -26.25 -4.12 26.70
CA HIS A 6 -26.49 -4.00 25.25
C HIS A 6 -25.87 -5.18 24.45
N PRO A 7 -26.70 -6.00 23.77
CA PRO A 7 -26.21 -7.10 22.92
C PRO A 7 -25.50 -6.63 21.63
N ASN A 8 -25.54 -5.33 21.32
CA ASN A 8 -25.02 -4.78 20.07
C ASN A 8 -23.49 -4.66 20.00
N ILE A 9 -22.79 -4.52 21.14
CA ILE A 9 -21.33 -4.34 21.12
C ILE A 9 -20.62 -5.64 20.75
N LEU A 10 -21.13 -6.78 21.21
CA LEU A 10 -20.55 -8.10 20.93
C LEU A 10 -20.74 -8.49 19.45
N ILE A 11 -21.93 -8.21 18.89
CA ILE A 11 -22.24 -8.40 17.48
C ILE A 11 -21.36 -7.49 16.60
N TRP A 12 -21.11 -6.26 17.04
CA TRP A 12 -20.25 -5.30 16.34
C TRP A 12 -18.78 -5.72 16.33
N LEU A 13 -18.26 -6.24 17.45
CA LEU A 13 -16.91 -6.81 17.54
C LEU A 13 -16.77 -8.10 16.72
N LEU A 14 -17.80 -8.94 16.69
CA LEU A 14 -17.85 -10.15 15.87
C LEU A 14 -17.88 -9.82 14.38
N LEU A 15 -18.64 -8.81 13.94
CA LEU A 15 -18.67 -8.35 12.55
C LEU A 15 -17.33 -7.71 12.13
N LYS A 16 -16.71 -6.90 13.00
CA LYS A 16 -15.35 -6.38 12.77
C LYS A 16 -14.33 -7.51 12.67
N MET A 17 -14.37 -8.50 13.56
CA MET A 17 -13.48 -9.66 13.49
C MET A 17 -13.71 -10.48 12.23
N ILE A 18 -14.96 -10.79 11.87
CA ILE A 18 -15.28 -11.59 10.68
C ILE A 18 -14.84 -10.86 9.41
N PHE A 19 -15.02 -9.54 9.33
CA PHE A 19 -14.55 -8.73 8.21
C PHE A 19 -13.02 -8.67 8.12
N ILE A 20 -12.32 -8.52 9.25
CA ILE A 20 -10.85 -8.57 9.33
C ILE A 20 -10.33 -9.96 8.95
N ILE A 21 -10.97 -11.03 9.42
CA ILE A 21 -10.63 -12.42 9.11
C ILE A 21 -10.84 -12.69 7.61
N LEU A 22 -11.94 -12.20 7.02
CA LEU A 22 -12.23 -12.33 5.58
C LEU A 22 -11.24 -11.55 4.71
N LEU A 23 -10.76 -10.39 5.18
CA LEU A 23 -9.70 -9.62 4.52
C LEU A 23 -8.32 -10.31 4.62
N PHE A 24 -8.03 -10.97 5.74
CA PHE A 24 -6.78 -11.70 5.95
C PHE A 24 -6.75 -13.06 5.23
N MET A 25 -7.91 -13.67 5.00
CA MET A 25 -8.05 -14.99 4.37
C MET A 25 -7.96 -14.98 2.83
N VAL A 26 -7.84 -13.82 2.18
CA VAL A 26 -7.65 -13.75 0.72
C VAL A 26 -6.29 -14.33 0.27
N ASP A 27 -5.35 -14.56 1.20
CA ASP A 27 -4.03 -15.12 0.88
C ASP A 27 -3.90 -16.65 1.08
N ASN A 28 -4.95 -17.36 1.51
CA ASN A 28 -4.91 -18.82 1.64
C ASN A 28 -6.13 -19.48 1.01
N LYS A 29 -5.88 -20.27 -0.05
CA LYS A 29 -6.86 -21.15 -0.71
C LYS A 29 -7.60 -22.05 0.29
N LEU A 30 -8.92 -21.90 0.41
CA LEU A 30 -10.00 -22.90 0.14
C LEU A 30 -11.28 -22.66 0.99
N HIS A 31 -12.43 -22.80 0.31
CA HIS A 31 -13.78 -23.13 0.83
C HIS A 31 -14.48 -22.20 1.85
N LEU A 32 -15.17 -21.18 1.33
CA LEU A 32 -16.43 -20.65 1.91
C LEU A 32 -17.36 -20.15 0.79
N LEU A 33 -17.45 -20.95 -0.28
CA LEU A 33 -17.95 -20.54 -1.59
C LEU A 33 -19.49 -20.56 -1.75
N PHE A 34 -20.29 -20.73 -0.68
CA PHE A 34 -21.72 -21.01 -0.90
C PHE A 34 -22.74 -20.24 -0.03
N LEU A 35 -22.33 -19.37 0.90
CA LEU A 35 -23.32 -18.59 1.68
C LEU A 35 -23.15 -17.07 1.63
N TYR A 36 -22.10 -16.54 0.99
CA TYR A 36 -21.89 -15.10 0.83
C TYR A 36 -21.68 -14.67 -0.64
N SER A 37 -21.78 -15.60 -1.60
CA SER A 37 -21.35 -15.37 -3.00
C SER A 37 -22.31 -14.54 -3.87
N ASN A 38 -23.47 -14.10 -3.38
CA ASN A 38 -24.34 -13.20 -4.16
C ASN A 38 -24.34 -11.75 -3.68
N ILE A 39 -24.15 -11.48 -2.37
CA ILE A 39 -24.23 -10.12 -1.81
C ILE A 39 -22.83 -9.51 -1.62
N ALA A 40 -21.85 -10.29 -1.14
CA ALA A 40 -20.47 -9.83 -1.09
C ALA A 40 -19.85 -9.74 -2.49
N MET A 41 -20.26 -10.60 -3.43
CA MET A 41 -19.78 -10.51 -4.82
C MET A 41 -20.26 -9.24 -5.52
N ASN A 42 -21.46 -8.73 -5.30
CA ASN A 42 -21.85 -7.48 -5.99
C ASN A 42 -21.09 -6.26 -5.47
N LEU A 43 -20.76 -6.20 -4.17
CA LEU A 43 -19.96 -5.10 -3.64
C LEU A 43 -18.46 -5.26 -3.95
N ILE A 44 -17.91 -6.47 -3.81
CA ILE A 44 -16.48 -6.77 -4.06
C ILE A 44 -16.15 -6.75 -5.57
N PHE A 45 -17.09 -7.13 -6.44
CA PHE A 45 -16.89 -7.18 -7.91
C PHE A 45 -17.25 -5.85 -8.59
N ALA A 46 -18.13 -5.01 -8.03
CA ALA A 46 -18.29 -3.62 -8.48
C ALA A 46 -17.10 -2.72 -8.08
N ILE A 47 -16.39 -3.10 -7.02
CA ILE A 47 -15.11 -2.49 -6.59
C ILE A 47 -13.93 -2.87 -7.53
N ALA A 48 -14.18 -3.70 -8.54
CA ALA A 48 -13.15 -4.16 -9.46
C ALA A 48 -12.78 -3.14 -10.54
N LEU A 49 -11.48 -2.79 -10.54
CA LEU A 49 -10.65 -2.58 -11.74
C LEU A 49 -10.83 -1.27 -12.53
N GLN A 50 -10.79 -0.12 -11.85
CA GLN A 50 -10.14 1.04 -12.47
C GLN A 50 -8.94 1.48 -11.64
N PRO A 51 -7.76 1.71 -12.27
CA PRO A 51 -6.65 2.35 -11.60
C PRO A 51 -7.05 3.81 -11.35
N LEU A 52 -7.72 4.05 -10.22
CA LEU A 52 -7.90 5.41 -9.76
C LEU A 52 -6.50 5.92 -9.43
N LYS A 53 -6.11 7.01 -10.07
CA LYS A 53 -4.97 7.83 -9.69
C LYS A 53 -5.55 8.98 -8.87
N PRO A 54 -6.05 8.74 -7.64
CA PRO A 54 -6.67 9.82 -6.90
C PRO A 54 -5.63 10.91 -6.71
N ASN A 55 -5.95 12.12 -7.14
CA ASN A 55 -5.25 13.35 -6.81
C ASN A 55 -5.44 13.68 -5.31
N MET A 56 -5.24 12.69 -4.45
CA MET A 56 -5.27 12.89 -3.02
C MET A 56 -3.86 13.21 -2.54
N ASN A 57 -3.75 14.16 -1.62
CA ASN A 57 -2.51 14.50 -0.92
C ASN A 57 -2.09 13.41 0.09
N LEU A 58 -2.41 12.13 -0.15
CA LEU A 58 -2.03 11.01 0.71
C LEU A 58 -0.50 10.87 0.81
N SER A 59 0.26 11.29 -0.21
CA SER A 59 1.72 11.30 -0.14
C SER A 59 2.26 12.29 0.90
N ILE A 60 1.61 13.45 1.05
CA ILE A 60 2.03 14.56 1.93
C ILE A 60 1.39 14.44 3.32
N ALA A 61 0.31 13.65 3.46
CA ALA A 61 -0.38 13.45 4.73
C ALA A 61 0.52 12.80 5.81
N SER A 62 0.41 13.30 7.04
CA SER A 62 1.11 12.74 8.21
C SER A 62 0.63 11.29 8.51
N PRO A 63 1.42 10.49 9.24
CA PRO A 63 1.01 9.14 9.63
C PRO A 63 -0.33 9.10 10.37
N LEU A 64 -0.56 10.03 11.30
CA LEU A 64 -1.81 10.13 12.04
C LEU A 64 -3.01 10.43 11.12
N GLN A 65 -2.83 11.30 10.15
CA GLN A 65 -3.85 11.60 9.13
C GLN A 65 -4.18 10.39 8.26
N LYS A 66 -3.16 9.58 7.88
CA LYS A 66 -3.34 8.35 7.12
C LYS A 66 -4.11 7.30 7.92
N GLN A 67 -3.77 7.13 9.20
CA GLN A 67 -4.48 6.24 10.12
C GLN A 67 -5.95 6.65 10.27
N ARG A 68 -6.19 7.94 10.52
CA ARG A 68 -7.55 8.48 10.64
C ARG A 68 -8.36 8.29 9.35
N ALA A 69 -7.75 8.54 8.20
CA ALA A 69 -8.39 8.32 6.90
C ALA A 69 -8.77 6.84 6.68
N LEU A 70 -7.92 5.89 7.10
CA LEU A 70 -8.23 4.46 7.03
C LEU A 70 -9.42 4.08 7.93
N GLU A 71 -9.47 4.60 9.15
CA GLU A 71 -10.59 4.38 10.08
C GLU A 71 -11.92 4.86 9.48
N MET A 72 -11.93 6.04 8.89
CA MET A 72 -13.12 6.59 8.24
C MET A 72 -13.60 5.72 7.08
N ILE A 73 -12.67 5.18 6.29
CA ILE A 73 -13.01 4.26 5.21
C ILE A 73 -13.55 2.92 5.76
N ASN A 74 -12.98 2.40 6.84
CA ASN A 74 -13.51 1.19 7.50
C ASN A 74 -14.96 1.39 7.95
N ASP A 75 -15.24 2.53 8.60
CA ASP A 75 -16.60 2.84 9.07
C ASP A 75 -17.56 3.08 7.90
N ALA A 76 -17.10 3.70 6.81
CA ALA A 76 -17.87 3.85 5.58
C ALA A 76 -18.20 2.50 4.93
N ILE A 77 -17.27 1.54 4.89
CA ILE A 77 -17.54 0.19 4.39
C ILE A 77 -18.64 -0.48 5.21
N VAL A 78 -18.52 -0.43 6.54
CA VAL A 78 -19.50 -1.05 7.45
C VAL A 78 -20.87 -0.42 7.25
N TYR A 79 -20.94 0.91 7.17
CA TYR A 79 -22.19 1.63 6.96
C TYR A 79 -22.81 1.34 5.60
N SER A 80 -22.01 1.33 4.52
CA SER A 80 -22.47 0.99 3.18
C SER A 80 -22.99 -0.43 3.07
N PHE A 81 -22.39 -1.36 3.82
CA PHE A 81 -22.90 -2.73 3.89
C PHE A 81 -24.24 -2.81 4.62
N GLN A 82 -24.41 -2.06 5.72
CA GLN A 82 -25.66 -2.02 6.48
C GLN A 82 -26.81 -1.38 5.71
N HIS A 83 -26.51 -0.46 4.79
CA HIS A 83 -27.50 0.32 4.03
C HIS A 83 -27.37 0.08 2.52
N ILE A 84 -27.05 -1.15 2.11
CA ILE A 84 -26.72 -1.50 0.71
C ILE A 84 -27.83 -1.18 -0.30
N ASN A 85 -29.09 -1.15 0.16
CA ASN A 85 -30.25 -0.82 -0.68
C ASN A 85 -30.56 0.68 -0.73
N GLU A 86 -29.93 1.48 0.13
CA GLU A 86 -30.21 2.91 0.30
C GLU A 86 -29.09 3.77 -0.28
N ILE A 87 -27.84 3.28 -0.22
CA ILE A 87 -26.67 4.00 -0.73
C ILE A 87 -26.45 3.69 -2.21
N LYS A 88 -26.43 4.75 -3.01
CA LYS A 88 -26.07 4.66 -4.43
C LYS A 88 -24.55 4.67 -4.59
N MET A 89 -24.02 3.86 -5.50
CA MET A 89 -22.57 3.76 -5.73
C MET A 89 -21.97 5.08 -6.25
N GLU A 90 -22.79 5.91 -6.90
CA GLU A 90 -22.43 7.22 -7.42
C GLU A 90 -22.37 8.32 -6.34
N THR A 91 -22.83 8.04 -5.12
CA THR A 91 -22.83 9.00 -4.01
C THR A 91 -21.42 9.47 -3.73
N GLU A 92 -21.25 10.77 -3.51
CA GLU A 92 -19.94 11.33 -3.19
C GLU A 92 -19.45 10.82 -1.83
N LEU A 93 -18.16 10.50 -1.76
CA LEU A 93 -17.54 10.00 -0.52
C LEU A 93 -17.69 11.01 0.63
N THR A 94 -17.58 12.30 0.32
CA THR A 94 -17.73 13.40 1.30
C THR A 94 -19.15 13.54 1.82
N GLU A 95 -20.16 13.23 0.99
CA GLU A 95 -21.56 13.18 1.42
C GLU A 95 -21.77 12.01 2.38
N LEU A 96 -21.23 10.83 2.03
CA LEU A 96 -21.25 9.67 2.92
C LEU A 96 -20.58 9.96 4.28
N PHE A 97 -19.42 10.61 4.28
CA PHE A 97 -18.74 10.98 5.52
C PHE A 97 -19.49 12.01 6.35
N THR A 98 -20.24 12.90 5.70
CA THR A 98 -21.12 13.86 6.38
C THR A 98 -22.27 13.11 7.08
N ASN A 99 -22.86 12.11 6.43
CA ASN A 99 -23.91 11.27 7.03
C ASN A 99 -23.38 10.46 8.23
N LEU A 100 -22.12 10.04 8.17
CA LEU A 100 -21.39 9.41 9.27
C LEU A 100 -20.92 10.39 10.36
N GLN A 101 -21.27 11.67 10.25
CA GLN A 101 -20.94 12.73 11.20
C GLN A 101 -19.43 12.95 11.38
N PHE A 102 -18.62 12.63 10.38
CA PHE A 102 -17.20 12.96 10.42
C PHE A 102 -16.96 14.45 10.24
N GLU A 103 -16.00 14.98 10.99
CA GLU A 103 -15.63 16.39 10.89
C GLU A 103 -14.97 16.72 9.55
N ARG A 104 -15.27 17.91 9.02
CA ARG A 104 -14.70 18.38 7.74
C ARG A 104 -13.18 18.37 7.69
N LYS A 105 -12.53 18.66 8.81
CA LYS A 105 -11.07 18.63 8.94
C LYS A 105 -10.49 17.22 8.72
N ASP A 106 -11.27 16.18 8.97
CA ASP A 106 -10.84 14.77 8.89
C ASP A 106 -11.00 14.24 7.46
N TRP A 107 -12.12 14.55 6.78
CA TRP A 107 -12.34 14.08 5.41
C TRP A 107 -11.78 15.00 4.32
N ILE A 108 -11.13 16.12 4.67
CA ILE A 108 -10.55 17.05 3.69
C ILE A 108 -9.56 16.37 2.73
N LEU A 109 -8.93 15.28 3.17
CA LEU A 109 -8.03 14.43 2.36
C LEU A 109 -8.71 13.76 1.18
N PHE A 110 -10.03 13.56 1.27
CA PHE A 110 -10.87 12.98 0.22
C PHE A 110 -11.60 14.05 -0.61
N SER A 111 -11.46 15.33 -0.22
CA SER A 111 -12.08 16.44 -0.94
C SER A 111 -11.21 16.91 -2.11
N LYS A 112 -11.85 17.40 -3.17
CA LYS A 112 -11.17 17.89 -4.37
C LYS A 112 -10.39 19.17 -4.08
N GLN A 113 -9.15 19.29 -4.58
CA GLN A 113 -8.49 20.59 -4.65
C GLN A 113 -9.28 21.52 -5.59
N VAL A 114 -9.61 22.71 -5.08
CA VAL A 114 -10.54 23.71 -5.65
C VAL A 114 -10.18 24.20 -7.08
N HIS A 115 -9.06 23.77 -7.67
CA HIS A 115 -8.50 24.37 -8.88
C HIS A 115 -8.77 23.65 -10.21
N THR A 116 -9.61 22.60 -10.24
CA THR A 116 -10.01 21.99 -11.52
C THR A 116 -11.52 21.85 -11.59
N ASN A 117 -12.18 22.46 -12.57
CA ASN A 117 -13.64 22.44 -12.73
C ASN A 117 -14.17 21.09 -13.26
N ASP A 118 -13.37 20.03 -13.26
CA ASP A 118 -13.69 18.79 -13.95
C ASP A 118 -14.43 17.78 -13.05
N ARG A 119 -15.70 17.48 -13.34
CA ARG A 119 -16.55 16.56 -12.56
C ARG A 119 -16.03 15.11 -12.56
N THR A 120 -15.04 14.80 -13.38
CA THR A 120 -14.41 13.47 -13.55
C THR A 120 -13.55 13.01 -12.38
N ASN A 121 -13.17 13.89 -11.44
CA ASN A 121 -12.23 13.58 -10.35
C ASN A 121 -12.87 13.43 -8.95
N GLN A 122 -14.18 13.24 -8.84
CA GLN A 122 -14.86 13.09 -7.54
C GLN A 122 -14.74 11.66 -7.00
N LEU A 123 -14.38 11.53 -5.72
CA LEU A 123 -14.39 10.24 -5.04
C LEU A 123 -15.83 9.85 -4.70
N ARG A 124 -16.20 8.61 -4.99
CA ARG A 124 -17.54 8.05 -4.85
C ARG A 124 -17.49 6.77 -4.06
N VAL A 125 -18.64 6.29 -3.61
CA VAL A 125 -18.77 5.03 -2.84
C VAL A 125 -18.15 3.85 -3.57
N GLU A 126 -18.28 3.77 -4.91
CA GLU A 126 -17.63 2.74 -5.71
C GLU A 126 -16.09 2.69 -5.58
N HIS A 127 -15.44 3.80 -5.20
CA HIS A 127 -14.00 3.87 -5.01
C HIS A 127 -13.53 3.34 -3.64
N ILE A 128 -14.42 3.15 -2.66
CA ILE A 128 -14.10 2.81 -1.27
C ILE A 128 -13.11 1.66 -1.15
N GLY A 129 -13.28 0.58 -1.91
CA GLY A 129 -12.40 -0.59 -1.79
C GLY A 129 -10.97 -0.33 -2.30
N VAL A 130 -10.81 0.47 -3.35
CA VAL A 130 -9.47 0.90 -3.82
C VAL A 130 -8.82 1.80 -2.78
N LEU A 131 -9.58 2.72 -2.19
CA LEU A 131 -9.10 3.65 -1.17
C LEU A 131 -8.69 2.93 0.11
N TRP A 132 -9.51 1.98 0.57
CA TRP A 132 -9.21 1.16 1.72
C TRP A 132 -7.88 0.45 1.55
N ARG A 133 -7.67 -0.20 0.40
CA ARG A 133 -6.43 -0.92 0.11
C ARG A 133 -5.23 0.03 0.09
N GLN A 134 -5.37 1.18 -0.58
CA GLN A 134 -4.31 2.20 -0.66
C GLN A 134 -3.93 2.74 0.72
N LEU A 135 -4.90 3.07 1.56
CA LEU A 135 -4.70 3.59 2.91
C LEU A 135 -4.18 2.52 3.87
N ASN A 136 -4.73 1.31 3.83
CA ASN A 136 -4.28 0.18 4.62
C ASN A 136 -2.80 -0.10 4.33
N ASN A 137 -2.42 -0.11 3.05
CA ASN A 137 -1.03 -0.27 2.66
C ASN A 137 -0.15 0.91 3.06
N LEU A 138 -0.63 2.15 3.10
CA LEU A 138 0.14 3.32 3.56
C LEU A 138 0.39 3.28 5.06
N VAL A 139 -0.67 3.07 5.83
CA VAL A 139 -0.62 2.92 7.29
C VAL A 139 0.30 1.76 7.65
N GLN A 140 0.13 0.61 6.98
CA GLN A 140 1.02 -0.51 7.16
C GLN A 140 2.44 -0.15 6.70
N SER A 141 2.67 0.52 5.56
CA SER A 141 4.02 0.85 5.08
C SER A 141 4.84 1.72 6.05
N GLY A 142 4.18 2.60 6.82
CA GLY A 142 4.82 3.39 7.88
C GLY A 142 5.21 2.57 9.11
N HIS A 143 4.62 1.38 9.28
CA HIS A 143 4.89 0.43 10.36
C HIS A 143 5.52 -0.89 9.88
N LEU A 144 5.64 -1.11 8.58
CA LEU A 144 6.08 -2.35 7.97
C LEU A 144 7.59 -2.35 7.81
N ASP A 145 8.14 -3.52 8.11
CA ASP A 145 9.49 -3.95 7.75
C ASP A 145 9.90 -3.41 6.37
N GLU A 146 10.83 -2.47 6.36
CA GLU A 146 11.36 -1.87 5.14
C GLU A 146 12.09 -2.91 4.27
N SER A 147 12.37 -4.10 4.81
CA SER A 147 13.02 -5.19 4.07
C SER A 147 12.14 -5.88 3.03
N SER A 148 10.84 -5.58 3.00
CA SER A 148 9.90 -6.23 2.07
C SER A 148 8.92 -5.28 1.39
N ILE A 149 8.62 -5.59 0.13
CA ILE A 149 7.55 -4.98 -0.66
C ILE A 149 6.48 -5.99 -1.10
N THR A 150 6.54 -7.23 -0.59
CA THR A 150 5.56 -8.29 -0.89
C THR A 150 4.10 -7.82 -0.76
N PRO A 151 3.70 -7.07 0.30
CA PRO A 151 2.32 -6.61 0.44
C PRO A 151 1.86 -5.62 -0.66
N PHE A 152 2.79 -5.02 -1.39
CA PHE A 152 2.50 -4.00 -2.40
C PHE A 152 2.42 -4.55 -3.82
N VAL A 153 2.84 -5.80 -4.06
CA VAL A 153 2.92 -6.36 -5.42
C VAL A 153 2.08 -7.65 -5.57
N LEU A 154 1.53 -7.88 -6.76
CA LEU A 154 0.85 -9.15 -7.07
C LEU A 154 1.79 -10.35 -6.94
N ASN A 155 1.25 -11.53 -6.63
CA ASN A 155 2.02 -12.79 -6.51
C ASN A 155 2.85 -13.11 -7.77
N ILE A 156 2.38 -12.71 -8.96
CA ILE A 156 3.13 -12.88 -10.21
C ILE A 156 4.45 -12.09 -10.27
N TYR A 157 4.64 -11.09 -9.40
CA TYR A 157 5.83 -10.24 -9.28
C TYR A 157 6.75 -10.61 -8.11
N GLN A 158 6.51 -11.78 -7.53
CA GLN A 158 7.22 -12.29 -6.36
C GLN A 158 8.04 -13.55 -6.68
N ARG A 159 8.38 -13.77 -7.97
CA ARG A 159 9.21 -14.92 -8.33
C ARG A 159 10.58 -14.83 -7.67
N ALA A 160 11.11 -16.00 -7.31
CA ALA A 160 12.46 -16.11 -6.79
C ALA A 160 13.48 -15.62 -7.82
N LEU A 161 14.52 -14.95 -7.33
CA LEU A 161 15.63 -14.48 -8.16
C LEU A 161 16.53 -15.65 -8.58
N PRO A 162 16.89 -15.74 -9.87
CA PRO A 162 18.04 -16.52 -10.32
C PRO A 162 19.35 -15.98 -9.71
N ASN A 163 20.34 -16.87 -9.53
CA ASN A 163 21.61 -16.55 -8.89
C ASN A 163 22.40 -15.47 -9.66
N GLU A 164 22.30 -15.47 -10.99
CA GLU A 164 22.96 -14.53 -11.86
C GLU A 164 22.42 -13.11 -11.61
N ILE A 165 21.09 -12.97 -11.56
CA ILE A 165 20.42 -11.68 -11.30
C ILE A 165 20.72 -11.22 -9.88
N GLN A 166 20.71 -12.14 -8.91
CA GLN A 166 21.05 -11.82 -7.53
C GLN A 166 22.48 -11.26 -7.39
N SER A 167 23.43 -11.82 -8.14
CA SER A 167 24.83 -11.35 -8.14
C SER A 167 24.94 -9.94 -8.72
N GLN A 168 24.24 -9.66 -9.83
CA GLN A 168 24.22 -8.32 -10.42
C GLN A 168 23.61 -7.28 -9.49
N ILE A 169 22.54 -7.62 -8.77
CA ILE A 169 21.93 -6.71 -7.77
C ILE A 169 22.92 -6.42 -6.64
N LYS A 170 23.65 -7.43 -6.14
CA LYS A 170 24.66 -7.22 -5.10
C LYS A 170 25.78 -6.30 -5.58
N ASP A 171 26.25 -6.47 -6.81
CA ASP A 171 27.29 -5.62 -7.39
C ASP A 171 26.81 -4.19 -7.61
N PHE A 172 25.56 -4.02 -8.06
CA PHE A 172 24.89 -2.72 -8.15
C PHE A 172 24.88 -2.00 -6.79
N VAL A 173 24.44 -2.67 -5.73
CA VAL A 173 24.39 -2.08 -4.38
C VAL A 173 25.79 -1.71 -3.87
N LYS A 174 26.82 -2.50 -4.17
CA LYS A 174 28.22 -2.21 -3.80
C LYS A 174 28.83 -1.02 -4.53
N ARG A 175 28.40 -0.77 -5.77
CA ARG A 175 28.88 0.36 -6.59
C ARG A 175 28.11 1.66 -6.33
N THR A 176 26.97 1.56 -5.66
CA THR A 176 26.09 2.70 -5.37
C THR A 176 26.39 3.25 -3.98
N SER A 177 26.42 4.58 -3.83
CA SER A 177 26.63 5.18 -2.51
C SER A 177 25.49 4.83 -1.54
N LEU A 178 25.77 4.73 -0.24
CA LEU A 178 24.77 4.38 0.78
C LEU A 178 23.54 5.30 0.75
N GLY A 179 23.76 6.61 0.57
CA GLY A 179 22.70 7.61 0.49
C GLY A 179 21.85 7.42 -0.76
N THR A 180 22.50 7.31 -1.92
CA THR A 180 21.82 7.06 -3.21
C THR A 180 21.01 5.76 -3.18
N MET A 181 21.56 4.69 -2.60
CA MET A 181 20.86 3.40 -2.50
C MET A 181 19.62 3.49 -1.60
N LYS A 182 19.68 4.28 -0.52
CA LYS A 182 18.51 4.54 0.32
C LYS A 182 17.40 5.24 -0.46
N ASP A 183 17.75 6.23 -1.27
CA ASP A 183 16.79 6.93 -2.14
C ASP A 183 16.22 6.02 -3.22
N ILE A 184 17.05 5.15 -3.81
CA ILE A 184 16.61 4.12 -4.76
C ILE A 184 15.62 3.16 -4.11
N LEU A 185 15.92 2.61 -2.93
CA LEU A 185 15.02 1.69 -2.21
C LEU A 185 13.68 2.37 -1.89
N LYS A 186 13.72 3.64 -1.46
CA LYS A 186 12.51 4.42 -1.21
C LYS A 186 11.66 4.58 -2.48
N ALA A 187 12.27 5.01 -3.59
CA ALA A 187 11.58 5.15 -4.87
C ALA A 187 11.05 3.80 -5.38
N TRP A 188 11.80 2.71 -5.21
CA TRP A 188 11.38 1.36 -5.56
C TRP A 188 10.13 0.95 -4.78
N ARG A 189 10.12 1.18 -3.48
CA ARG A 189 8.94 0.92 -2.63
C ARG A 189 7.74 1.77 -3.06
N GLU A 190 7.95 3.04 -3.41
CA GLU A 190 6.88 3.91 -3.93
C GLU A 190 6.33 3.44 -5.28
N VAL A 191 7.19 3.02 -6.20
CA VAL A 191 6.77 2.44 -7.49
C VAL A 191 5.99 1.16 -7.26
N ALA A 192 6.49 0.25 -6.41
CA ALA A 192 5.77 -0.97 -6.03
C ALA A 192 4.40 -0.65 -5.42
N TYR A 193 4.30 0.37 -4.57
CA TYR A 193 3.04 0.83 -4.00
C TYR A 193 2.06 1.34 -5.07
N LYS A 194 2.51 2.22 -5.98
CA LYS A 194 1.65 2.85 -6.99
C LYS A 194 1.28 1.88 -8.13
N GLN A 195 2.17 0.97 -8.47
CA GLN A 195 2.14 0.21 -9.73
C GLN A 195 2.10 -1.30 -9.51
N GLY A 196 2.46 -1.82 -8.34
CA GLY A 196 2.64 -3.26 -8.10
C GLY A 196 1.37 -4.11 -8.17
N GLN A 197 0.20 -3.47 -8.07
CA GLN A 197 -1.11 -4.14 -8.14
C GLN A 197 -1.75 -4.13 -9.53
N ILE A 198 -1.13 -3.45 -10.50
CA ILE A 198 -1.62 -3.39 -11.88
C ILE A 198 -1.06 -4.58 -12.64
N LYS A 199 -1.94 -5.41 -13.18
CA LYS A 199 -1.53 -6.54 -14.03
C LYS A 199 -0.96 -6.01 -15.35
N ARG A 200 0.31 -6.31 -15.56
CA ARG A 200 1.11 -6.06 -16.76
C ARG A 200 1.93 -7.30 -17.11
N ASP A 201 2.54 -7.29 -18.28
CA ASP A 201 3.50 -8.32 -18.68
C ASP A 201 4.61 -8.44 -17.63
N GLU A 202 4.77 -9.64 -17.07
CA GLU A 202 5.76 -9.96 -16.04
C GLU A 202 7.19 -9.85 -16.56
N ASN A 203 7.38 -9.92 -17.88
CA ASN A 203 8.68 -9.78 -18.56
C ASN A 203 9.02 -8.32 -18.88
N SER A 204 8.10 -7.38 -18.65
CA SER A 204 8.38 -5.96 -18.85
C SER A 204 9.43 -5.47 -17.85
N GLN A 205 10.32 -4.59 -18.32
CA GLN A 205 11.40 -4.03 -17.50
C GLN A 205 10.83 -3.13 -16.40
N PHE A 206 11.37 -3.31 -15.19
CA PHE A 206 10.99 -2.50 -14.05
C PHE A 206 11.73 -1.15 -14.01
N GLY A 207 12.97 -1.12 -14.52
CA GLY A 207 13.90 0.01 -14.40
C GLY A 207 13.35 1.35 -14.90
N HIS A 208 12.59 1.36 -15.99
CA HIS A 208 12.04 2.59 -16.57
C HIS A 208 11.12 3.38 -15.62
N LEU A 209 10.44 2.70 -14.68
CA LEU A 209 9.58 3.36 -13.71
C LEU A 209 10.37 3.96 -12.54
N LEU A 210 11.53 3.39 -12.23
CA LEU A 210 12.47 3.96 -11.28
C LEU A 210 13.15 5.21 -11.86
N GLU A 211 13.54 5.18 -13.13
CA GLU A 211 14.16 6.32 -13.84
C GLU A 211 13.28 7.58 -13.75
N GLN A 212 11.96 7.43 -13.87
CA GLN A 212 11.01 8.54 -13.72
C GLN A 212 11.02 9.20 -12.34
N HIS A 213 11.57 8.55 -11.32
CA HIS A 213 11.65 9.04 -9.95
C HIS A 213 13.07 9.40 -9.52
N LEU A 214 14.09 9.04 -10.31
CA LEU A 214 15.49 9.08 -9.91
C LEU A 214 16.32 9.60 -11.10
N ASP A 215 16.58 10.92 -11.12
CA ASP A 215 17.39 11.58 -12.16
C ASP A 215 18.81 10.97 -12.21
N ASN A 216 19.05 10.06 -13.16
CA ASN A 216 20.34 9.43 -13.48
C ASN A 216 21.04 8.66 -12.33
N LEU A 217 20.33 8.29 -11.25
CA LEU A 217 20.92 7.55 -10.13
C LEU A 217 21.06 6.02 -10.38
N LEU A 218 20.71 5.55 -11.57
CA LEU A 218 20.59 4.13 -11.92
C LEU A 218 21.73 3.64 -12.83
N GLU A 219 22.88 4.32 -12.86
CA GLU A 219 24.00 4.01 -13.77
C GLU A 219 24.42 2.53 -13.78
N TYR A 220 24.41 1.87 -12.63
CA TYR A 220 24.78 0.44 -12.49
C TYR A 220 23.59 -0.49 -12.33
N PHE A 221 22.37 -0.01 -12.53
CA PHE A 221 21.16 -0.79 -12.33
C PHE A 221 21.05 -1.88 -13.41
N PRO A 222 20.71 -3.13 -13.05
CA PRO A 222 20.65 -4.22 -14.03
C PRO A 222 19.33 -4.18 -14.82
N HIS A 223 19.15 -3.18 -15.70
CA HIS A 223 17.89 -2.92 -16.41
C HIS A 223 17.36 -4.11 -17.21
N GLN A 224 18.24 -4.81 -17.94
CA GLN A 224 17.86 -5.90 -18.84
C GLN A 224 17.29 -7.13 -18.11
N PRO A 225 17.97 -7.71 -17.10
CA PRO A 225 17.45 -8.89 -16.42
C PRO A 225 16.35 -8.58 -15.40
N LEU A 226 16.20 -7.31 -14.97
CA LEU A 226 15.26 -6.96 -13.91
C LEU A 226 13.86 -6.65 -14.43
N THR A 227 13.06 -7.70 -14.54
CA THR A 227 11.65 -7.60 -14.93
C THR A 227 10.72 -7.50 -13.72
N TRP A 228 9.46 -7.15 -13.98
CA TRP A 228 8.42 -7.12 -12.96
C TRP A 228 8.26 -8.44 -12.21
N SER A 229 8.48 -9.58 -12.86
CA SER A 229 8.39 -10.91 -12.25
C SER A 229 9.26 -11.09 -10.99
N TYR A 230 10.41 -10.40 -10.94
CA TYR A 230 11.37 -10.49 -9.84
C TYR A 230 11.32 -9.30 -8.87
N CYS A 231 10.40 -8.34 -9.06
CA CYS A 231 10.41 -7.05 -8.38
C CYS A 231 10.54 -7.15 -6.84
N ALA A 232 9.73 -7.99 -6.19
CA ALA A 232 9.80 -8.15 -4.74
C ALA A 232 11.08 -8.83 -4.25
N ALA A 233 11.50 -9.90 -4.91
CA ALA A 233 12.71 -10.62 -4.54
C ALA A 233 13.97 -9.76 -4.76
N ALA A 234 14.00 -9.01 -5.87
CA ALA A 234 15.03 -8.04 -6.23
C ALA A 234 15.19 -6.95 -5.18
N TYR A 235 14.08 -6.31 -4.81
CA TYR A 235 14.06 -5.31 -3.74
C TYR A 235 14.62 -5.87 -2.43
N LYS A 236 14.15 -7.06 -2.00
CA LYS A 236 14.61 -7.69 -0.76
C LYS A 236 16.12 -7.96 -0.79
N CYS A 237 16.64 -8.47 -1.91
CA CYS A 237 18.08 -8.69 -2.08
C CYS A 237 18.86 -7.37 -1.98
N ALA A 238 18.39 -6.32 -2.67
CA ALA A 238 19.04 -5.02 -2.65
C ALA A 238 19.05 -4.40 -1.24
N TYR A 239 17.91 -4.45 -0.54
CA TYR A 239 17.77 -3.95 0.82
C TYR A 239 18.72 -4.67 1.80
N GLN A 240 18.77 -6.01 1.73
CA GLN A 240 19.65 -6.79 2.61
C GLN A 240 21.12 -6.46 2.40
N GLU A 241 21.55 -6.29 1.15
CA GLU A 241 22.96 -5.95 0.86
C GLU A 241 23.29 -4.52 1.28
N TRP A 242 22.38 -3.57 1.06
CA TRP A 242 22.52 -2.19 1.53
C TRP A 242 22.63 -2.13 3.06
N LYS A 243 21.78 -2.90 3.76
CA LYS A 243 21.77 -2.90 5.23
C LYS A 243 23.06 -3.44 5.83
N LYS A 244 23.70 -4.42 5.19
CA LYS A 244 25.03 -4.91 5.59
C LYS A 244 26.09 -3.82 5.48
N GLN A 245 26.10 -3.05 4.39
CA GLN A 245 27.05 -1.95 4.18
C GLN A 245 26.85 -0.81 5.18
N ASP A 246 25.59 -0.47 5.46
CA ASP A 246 25.19 0.54 6.45
C ASP A 246 25.71 0.17 7.86
N GLN A 247 25.50 -1.08 8.26
CA GLN A 247 26.00 -1.61 9.54
C GLN A 247 27.54 -1.63 9.62
N GLN A 248 28.23 -2.05 8.57
CA GLN A 248 29.69 -2.04 8.52
C GLN A 248 30.25 -0.63 8.65
N SER A 249 29.69 0.33 7.91
CA SER A 249 30.11 1.74 7.96
C SER A 249 29.89 2.35 9.35
N THR A 250 28.76 2.05 9.97
CA THR A 250 28.45 2.50 11.34
C THR A 250 29.44 1.95 12.35
N SER A 251 29.83 0.66 12.22
CA SER A 251 30.81 0.01 13.10
C SER A 251 32.24 0.55 12.97
N LEU A 252 32.62 1.03 11.79
CA LEU A 252 33.92 1.67 11.56
C LEU A 252 33.96 3.07 12.16
N LEU A 253 32.87 3.83 12.03
CA LEU A 253 32.77 5.18 12.60
C LEU A 253 32.82 5.17 14.13
N THR A 254 32.20 4.19 14.80
CA THR A 254 32.34 4.04 16.26
C THR A 254 33.76 3.70 16.67
N LYS A 255 34.42 2.76 15.98
CA LYS A 255 35.83 2.42 16.24
C LYS A 255 36.78 3.61 16.07
N ILE A 256 36.55 4.45 15.06
CA ILE A 256 37.38 5.65 14.83
C ILE A 256 37.15 6.69 15.93
N LYS A 257 35.90 6.91 16.37
CA LYS A 257 35.62 7.79 17.51
C LYS A 257 36.35 7.30 18.77
N ASP A 258 36.34 5.99 19.03
CA ASP A 258 37.04 5.44 20.19
C ASP A 258 38.57 5.56 20.08
N VAL A 259 39.14 5.78 18.89
CA VAL A 259 40.59 5.99 18.70
C VAL A 259 41.00 7.46 18.80
N PHE A 260 40.11 8.39 18.45
CA PHE A 260 40.41 9.84 18.46
C PHE A 260 39.95 10.58 19.74
N PHE A 261 39.24 9.90 20.65
CA PHE A 261 38.80 10.44 21.95
C PHE A 261 39.56 9.84 23.15
N PHE A 262 40.72 9.21 22.92
CA PHE A 262 41.75 8.95 23.94
C PHE A 262 42.96 9.87 23.69
#